data_AF-K2L0G1-F1
#
_entry.id   AF-K2L0G1-F1
#
_cell.length_a   1.000
_cell.length_b   1.000
_cell.length_c   1.000
_cell.angle_alpha   90.00
_cell.angle_beta   90.00
_cell.angle_gamma   90.00
#
_symmetry.space_group_name_H-M   'P 1'
#
loop_
_entity.id
_entity.type
_entity.pdbx_description
1 polymer ?
#
loop_
_entity_poly.entity_id
_entity_poly.type
_entity_poly.pdbx_seq_one_letter_code
_entity_poly.pdbx_strand_id
1 'polypeptide(L)'
;MDKGNCIFIGGKTFVVTYQQKDFYSNDSHNLALYLKDTHSKTKLNQLFIITCIYKALNNKYSWGDSISNAKIQNDSILLPTNPHGKIDFNFMRTLINALMKQTIQGVVQYSSAKIQATKEAISQEAPIQKDSLF
;
A
#
# COMPACT_ATOMS: atom_id res chain seq x y z
N MET A 1 5.42 21.48 11.12
CA MET A 1 5.40 20.04 11.44
C MET A 1 4.03 19.51 11.11
N ASP A 2 3.95 18.55 10.20
CA ASP A 2 2.72 17.90 9.77
C ASP A 2 2.42 16.68 10.66
N LYS A 3 1.13 16.39 10.85
CA LYS A 3 0.68 15.24 11.65
C LYS A 3 0.66 13.97 10.80
N GLY A 4 1.07 12.87 11.40
CA GLY A 4 0.97 11.55 10.80
C GLY A 4 -0.47 11.04 10.74
N ASN A 5 -0.60 9.76 10.39
CA ASN A 5 -1.88 9.10 10.11
C ASN A 5 -2.70 9.91 9.08
N CYS A 6 -2.06 10.19 7.94
CA CYS A 6 -2.60 10.98 6.85
C CYS A 6 -2.16 10.44 5.48
N ILE A 7 -2.84 10.90 4.43
CA ILE A 7 -2.45 10.66 3.05
C ILE A 7 -1.56 11.82 2.61
N PHE A 8 -0.40 11.52 2.06
CA PHE A 8 0.56 12.51 1.59
C PHE A 8 0.70 12.45 0.07
N ILE A 9 0.64 13.61 -0.59
CA ILE A 9 0.81 13.75 -2.02
C ILE A 9 2.04 14.59 -2.31
N GLY A 10 3.01 14.01 -3.02
CA GLY A 10 4.14 14.75 -3.56
C GLY A 10 3.68 15.72 -4.64
N GLY A 11 3.89 17.02 -4.44
CA GLY A 11 3.30 18.06 -5.28
C GLY A 11 3.73 18.00 -6.75
N LYS A 12 5.02 17.72 -6.97
CA LYS A 12 5.66 17.70 -8.30
C LYS A 12 5.54 16.35 -9.01
N THR A 13 5.60 15.26 -8.25
CA THR A 13 5.63 13.89 -8.79
C THR A 13 4.28 13.19 -8.76
N PHE A 14 3.29 13.78 -8.09
CA PHE A 14 1.99 13.19 -7.81
C PHE A 14 2.06 11.80 -7.16
N VAL A 15 3.09 11.58 -6.34
CA VAL A 15 3.24 10.33 -5.57
C VAL A 15 2.32 10.38 -4.36
N VAL A 16 1.35 9.46 -4.30
CA VAL A 16 0.34 9.39 -3.23
C VAL A 16 0.72 8.28 -2.25
N THR A 17 0.92 8.61 -0.99
CA THR A 17 1.45 7.69 0.04
C THR A 17 0.73 7.82 1.37
N TYR A 18 0.89 6.83 2.25
CA TYR A 18 0.41 6.90 3.62
C TYR A 18 1.56 7.29 4.56
N GLN A 19 1.39 8.36 5.34
CA GLN A 19 2.35 8.76 6.35
C GLN A 19 1.84 8.36 7.73
N GLN A 20 2.54 7.44 8.39
CA GLN A 20 2.13 6.91 9.69
C GLN A 20 2.54 7.81 10.86
N LYS A 21 3.72 8.43 10.78
CA LYS A 21 4.31 9.25 11.85
C LYS A 21 4.27 10.72 11.48
N ASP A 22 4.32 11.58 12.49
CA ASP A 22 4.53 13.03 12.31
C ASP A 22 5.83 13.28 11.53
N PHE A 23 5.81 14.29 10.67
CA PHE A 23 6.90 14.56 9.74
C PHE A 23 7.02 16.05 9.41
N TYR A 24 8.06 16.40 8.66
CA TYR A 24 8.22 17.73 8.07
C TYR A 24 8.20 17.59 6.56
N SER A 25 7.24 18.23 5.90
CA SER A 25 7.32 18.40 4.45
C SER A 25 8.41 19.42 4.10
N ASN A 26 9.27 19.08 3.15
CA ASN A 26 10.37 19.93 2.69
C ASN A 26 10.03 20.76 1.43
N ASP A 27 8.84 20.57 0.86
CA ASP A 27 8.37 21.25 -0.36
C ASP A 27 6.96 21.80 -0.11
N SER A 28 6.72 23.05 -0.56
CA SER A 28 5.47 23.78 -0.36
C SER A 28 4.32 23.30 -1.25
N HIS A 29 4.61 22.54 -2.31
CA HIS A 29 3.61 21.94 -3.17
C HIS A 29 3.10 20.60 -2.65
N ASN A 30 3.76 20.00 -1.66
CA ASN A 30 3.29 18.77 -1.06
C ASN A 30 2.02 18.99 -0.24
N LEU A 31 1.14 18.00 -0.24
CA LEU A 31 -0.14 18.07 0.46
C LEU A 31 -0.26 16.93 1.46
N ALA A 32 -0.70 17.26 2.67
CA ALA A 32 -1.17 16.29 3.66
C ALA A 32 -2.71 16.35 3.72
N LEU A 33 -3.35 15.25 3.36
CA LEU A 33 -4.80 15.09 3.40
C LEU A 33 -5.22 14.33 4.65
N TYR A 34 -6.12 14.93 5.42
CA TYR A 34 -6.65 14.37 6.65
C TYR A 34 -8.12 14.03 6.46
N LEU A 35 -8.49 12.76 6.70
CA LEU A 35 -9.88 12.35 6.69
C LEU A 35 -10.66 13.09 7.79
N LYS A 36 -11.80 13.68 7.40
CA LYS A 36 -12.71 14.38 8.32
C LYS A 36 -13.36 13.42 9.32
N ASP A 37 -13.73 12.22 8.86
CA ASP A 37 -14.25 11.16 9.73
C ASP A 37 -13.10 10.47 10.45
N THR A 38 -12.94 10.79 11.74
CA THR A 38 -11.87 10.26 12.59
C THR A 38 -12.06 8.79 12.94
N HIS A 39 -13.31 8.29 13.03
CA HIS A 39 -13.59 6.89 13.34
C HIS A 39 -13.17 5.97 12.18
N SER A 40 -13.31 6.47 10.96
CA SER A 40 -12.98 5.72 9.74
C SER A 40 -11.52 5.90 9.28
N LYS A 41 -10.73 6.74 9.96
CA LYS A 41 -9.33 7.06 9.65
C LYS A 41 -8.35 5.97 10.09
N THR A 42 -8.56 4.76 9.58
CA THR A 42 -7.63 3.63 9.75
C THR A 42 -6.58 3.62 8.64
N LYS A 43 -5.43 2.99 8.89
CA LYS A 43 -4.39 2.78 7.86
C LYS A 43 -4.95 2.06 6.63
N LEU A 44 -5.73 1.00 6.84
CA LEU A 44 -6.28 0.18 5.75
C LEU A 44 -7.26 0.95 4.87
N ASN A 45 -8.13 1.77 5.48
CA ASN A 45 -9.04 2.63 4.71
C ASN A 45 -8.28 3.68 3.93
N GLN A 46 -7.26 4.31 4.53
CA GLN A 46 -6.44 5.30 3.84
C GLN A 46 -5.65 4.68 2.69
N LEU A 47 -5.14 3.45 2.82
CA LEU A 47 -4.48 2.74 1.71
C LEU A 47 -5.43 2.50 0.55
N PHE A 48 -6.69 2.11 0.82
CA PHE A 48 -7.70 1.99 -0.23
C PHE A 48 -7.96 3.35 -0.92
N ILE A 49 -8.15 4.41 -0.12
CA ILE A 49 -8.40 5.76 -0.65
C ILE A 49 -7.21 6.25 -1.48
N ILE A 50 -5.97 5.96 -1.07
CA ILE A 50 -4.76 6.26 -1.86
C ILE A 50 -4.85 5.62 -3.24
N THR A 51 -5.28 4.35 -3.33
CA THR A 51 -5.48 3.68 -4.62
C THR A 51 -6.53 4.38 -5.48
N CYS A 52 -7.65 4.80 -4.88
CA CYS A 52 -8.70 5.56 -5.58
C CYS A 52 -8.20 6.93 -6.07
N ILE A 53 -7.51 7.70 -5.22
CA ILE A 53 -6.91 9.00 -5.57
C ILE A 53 -5.95 8.82 -6.73
N TYR A 54 -5.01 7.87 -6.60
CA TYR A 54 -4.03 7.63 -7.64
C TYR A 54 -4.70 7.25 -8.96
N LYS A 55 -5.65 6.30 -8.95
CA LYS A 55 -6.32 5.86 -10.16
C LYS A 55 -7.12 6.97 -10.85
N ALA A 56 -7.78 7.83 -10.06
CA ALA A 56 -8.60 8.91 -10.60
C ALA A 56 -7.79 10.08 -11.14
N LEU A 57 -6.64 10.38 -10.51
CA LEU A 57 -5.95 11.66 -10.71
C LEU A 57 -4.52 11.54 -11.28
N ASN A 58 -3.96 10.33 -11.44
CA ASN A 58 -2.57 10.17 -11.91
C ASN A 58 -2.29 10.76 -13.30
N ASN A 59 -3.31 10.82 -14.17
CA ASN A 59 -3.19 11.38 -15.51
C ASN A 59 -3.57 12.87 -15.56
N LYS A 60 -4.06 13.42 -14.44
CA LYS A 60 -4.49 14.82 -14.35
C LYS A 60 -3.31 15.75 -14.04
N TYR A 61 -2.39 15.29 -13.19
CA TYR A 61 -1.26 16.10 -12.73
C TYR A 61 0.04 15.61 -13.33
N SER A 62 0.93 16.56 -13.62
CA SER A 62 2.25 16.28 -14.18
C SER A 62 3.30 17.18 -13.54
N TRP A 63 4.57 16.98 -13.90
CA TRP A 63 5.64 17.81 -13.37
C TRP A 63 5.46 19.30 -13.71
N GLY A 64 5.03 19.59 -14.96
CA GLY A 64 4.73 20.95 -15.42
C GLY A 64 3.38 21.49 -14.93
N ASP A 65 2.43 20.61 -14.62
CA ASP A 65 1.12 20.96 -14.06
C ASP A 65 0.91 20.29 -12.70
N SER A 66 1.60 20.82 -11.69
CA SER A 66 1.61 20.28 -10.33
C SER A 66 0.27 20.45 -9.63
N ILE A 67 -0.04 19.51 -8.74
CA ILE A 67 -1.18 19.63 -7.82
C ILE A 67 -0.98 20.81 -6.86
N SER A 68 -2.09 21.39 -6.41
CA SER A 68 -2.11 22.39 -5.32
C SER A 68 -3.35 22.21 -4.46
N ASN A 69 -3.35 22.83 -3.27
CA ASN A 69 -4.50 22.82 -2.37
C ASN A 69 -5.79 23.35 -3.05
N ALA A 70 -5.67 24.37 -3.91
CA ALA A 70 -6.81 24.91 -4.63
C ALA A 70 -7.33 23.96 -5.72
N LYS A 71 -6.43 23.28 -6.45
CA LYS A 71 -6.83 22.36 -7.53
C LYS A 71 -7.54 21.12 -6.99
N ILE A 72 -6.99 20.50 -5.94
CA ILE A 72 -7.55 19.25 -5.40
C ILE A 72 -8.94 19.42 -4.78
N GLN A 73 -9.31 20.62 -4.33
CA GLN A 73 -10.66 20.88 -3.83
C GLN A 73 -11.75 20.75 -4.90
N ASN A 74 -11.38 20.85 -6.19
CA ASN A 74 -12.28 20.65 -7.32
C ASN A 74 -12.22 19.22 -7.87
N ASP A 75 -11.37 18.36 -7.30
CA ASP A 75 -11.28 16.96 -7.69
C ASP A 75 -12.32 16.12 -6.97
N SER A 76 -12.81 15.09 -7.65
CA SER A 76 -13.71 14.09 -7.08
C SER A 76 -13.17 12.70 -7.37
N ILE A 77 -13.32 11.82 -6.38
CA ILE A 77 -12.99 10.41 -6.50
C ILE A 77 -14.23 9.58 -6.16
N LEU A 78 -14.34 8.40 -6.76
CA LEU A 78 -15.37 7.44 -6.41
C LEU A 78 -14.86 6.52 -5.31
N LEU A 79 -15.68 6.35 -4.28
CA LEU A 79 -15.46 5.40 -3.19
C LEU A 79 -16.64 4.42 -3.15
N PRO A 80 -16.42 3.19 -2.67
CA PRO A 80 -17.50 2.23 -2.51
C PRO A 80 -18.54 2.75 -1.51
N THR A 81 -19.80 2.49 -1.78
CA THR A 81 -20.92 2.83 -0.91
C THR A 81 -21.63 1.58 -0.43
N ASN A 82 -22.21 1.67 0.76
CA ASN A 82 -23.10 0.66 1.30
C ASN A 82 -24.51 0.81 0.71
N PRO A 83 -25.45 -0.11 0.99
CA PRO A 83 -26.83 -0.01 0.50
C PRO A 83 -27.59 1.25 0.92
N HIS A 84 -27.11 1.98 1.93
CA HIS A 84 -27.68 3.25 2.39
C HIS A 84 -27.02 4.49 1.74
N GLY A 85 -26.16 4.29 0.73
CA GLY A 85 -25.49 5.38 0.02
C GLY A 85 -24.35 6.05 0.79
N LYS A 86 -23.96 5.54 1.96
CA LYS A 86 -22.81 6.04 2.73
C LYS A 86 -21.53 5.31 2.32
N ILE A 87 -20.37 5.94 2.46
CA ILE A 87 -19.08 5.31 2.17
C ILE A 87 -18.91 4.02 2.98
N ASP A 88 -18.55 2.93 2.31
CA ASP A 88 -18.36 1.63 2.93
C ASP A 88 -16.91 1.41 3.39
N PHE A 89 -16.58 2.00 4.54
CA PHE A 89 -15.28 1.81 5.18
C PHE A 89 -15.02 0.37 5.63
N ASN A 90 -16.05 -0.41 5.91
CA ASN A 90 -15.88 -1.81 6.31
C ASN A 90 -15.44 -2.67 5.12
N PHE A 91 -16.04 -2.45 3.96
CA PHE A 91 -15.62 -3.08 2.72
C PHE A 91 -14.16 -2.71 2.37
N MET A 92 -13.82 -1.42 2.38
CA MET A 92 -12.45 -0.96 2.06
C MET A 92 -11.40 -1.64 2.96
N ARG A 93 -11.62 -1.62 4.28
CA ARG A 93 -10.74 -2.29 5.25
C ARG A 93 -10.63 -3.79 4.99
N THR A 94 -11.76 -4.45 4.76
CA THR A 94 -11.83 -5.90 4.56
C THR A 94 -11.08 -6.32 3.31
N LEU A 95 -11.26 -5.59 2.20
CA LEU A 95 -10.57 -5.89 0.94
C LEU A 95 -9.05 -5.77 1.09
N ILE A 96 -8.54 -4.65 1.60
CA ILE A 96 -7.09 -4.47 1.78
C ILE A 96 -6.53 -5.55 2.71
N ASN A 97 -7.22 -5.85 3.81
CA ASN A 97 -6.78 -6.90 4.73
C ASN A 97 -6.75 -8.29 4.09
N ALA A 98 -7.76 -8.63 3.27
CA ALA A 98 -7.81 -9.89 2.54
C ALA A 98 -6.65 -10.01 1.53
N LEU A 99 -6.40 -8.95 0.75
CA LEU A 99 -5.28 -8.89 -0.19
C LEU A 99 -3.92 -9.04 0.51
N MET A 100 -3.74 -8.38 1.65
CA MET A 100 -2.52 -8.53 2.46
C MET A 100 -2.33 -9.97 2.94
N LYS A 101 -3.38 -10.59 3.50
CA LYS A 101 -3.33 -11.98 3.96
C LYS A 101 -3.03 -12.96 2.83
N GLN A 102 -3.67 -12.80 1.68
CA GLN A 102 -3.43 -13.62 0.49
C GLN A 102 -1.98 -13.48 -0.01
N THR A 103 -1.46 -12.24 -0.03
CA THR A 103 -0.06 -11.98 -0.42
C THR A 103 0.91 -12.66 0.55
N ILE A 104 0.69 -12.51 1.86
CA ILE A 104 1.53 -13.15 2.89
C ILE A 104 1.51 -14.67 2.73
N GLN A 105 0.33 -15.27 2.52
CA GLN A 105 0.20 -16.70 2.29
C GLN A 105 1.03 -17.16 1.08
N GLY A 106 0.93 -16.46 -0.05
CA GLY A 106 1.70 -16.78 -1.26
C GLY A 106 3.21 -16.69 -1.05
N VAL A 107 3.68 -15.66 -0.33
CA VAL A 107 5.11 -15.52 0.02
C VAL A 107 5.58 -16.67 0.89
N VAL A 108 4.81 -17.04 1.92
CA VAL A 108 5.14 -18.17 2.80
C VAL A 108 5.23 -19.46 2.01
N GLN A 109 4.25 -19.76 1.16
CA GLN A 109 4.24 -20.96 0.31
C GLN A 109 5.48 -21.03 -0.59
N TYR A 110 5.79 -19.91 -1.26
CA TYR A 110 6.97 -19.82 -2.12
C TYR A 110 8.28 -20.04 -1.34
N SER A 111 8.44 -19.39 -0.19
CA SER A 111 9.61 -19.56 0.68
C SER A 111 9.75 -21.01 1.17
N SER A 112 8.66 -21.64 1.57
CA SER A 112 8.65 -23.05 1.99
C SER A 112 9.06 -23.99 0.86
N ALA A 113 8.52 -23.80 -0.35
CA ALA A 113 8.89 -24.60 -1.52
C ALA A 113 10.38 -24.44 -1.86
N LYS A 114 10.91 -23.22 -1.80
CA LYS A 114 12.33 -22.95 -2.03
C LYS A 114 13.22 -23.66 -1.01
N ILE A 115 12.88 -23.58 0.28
CA ILE A 115 13.61 -24.27 1.35
C ILE A 115 13.61 -25.79 1.12
N GLN A 116 12.46 -26.36 0.76
CA GLN A 116 12.34 -27.78 0.50
C GLN A 116 13.21 -28.24 -0.68
N ALA A 117 13.14 -27.53 -1.81
CA ALA A 117 13.97 -27.82 -2.98
C ALA A 117 15.47 -27.74 -2.68
N THR A 118 15.91 -26.76 -1.85
CA THR A 118 17.31 -26.67 -1.42
C THR A 118 17.74 -27.85 -0.56
N LYS A 119 16.88 -28.31 0.36
CA LYS A 119 17.17 -29.50 1.18
C LYS A 119 17.31 -30.76 0.33
N GLU A 120 16.43 -30.92 -0.66
CA GLU A 120 16.47 -32.06 -1.59
C GLU A 120 17.77 -32.04 -2.41
N ALA A 121 18.16 -30.90 -2.98
CA ALA A 121 19.41 -30.79 -3.73
C ALA A 121 20.64 -31.16 -2.88
N ILE A 122 20.74 -30.66 -1.65
CA ILE A 122 21.84 -31.00 -0.72
C ILE A 122 21.85 -32.51 -0.41
N SER A 123 20.68 -33.12 -0.22
CA SER A 123 20.60 -34.56 0.07
C SER A 123 21.05 -35.44 -1.11
N GLN A 124 20.89 -34.96 -2.35
CA GLN A 124 21.37 -35.65 -3.56
C GLN A 124 22.88 -35.46 -3.79
N GLU A 125 23.47 -34.39 -3.25
CA GLU A 125 24.91 -34.09 -3.36
C GLU A 125 25.75 -34.70 -2.22
N ALA A 126 25.13 -35.20 -1.14
CA ALA A 126 25.86 -35.87 -0.07
C ALA A 126 26.53 -37.15 -0.61
N PRO A 127 27.87 -37.31 -0.50
CA PRO A 127 28.56 -38.46 -1.07
C PRO A 127 28.09 -39.73 -0.37
N ILE A 128 27.64 -40.70 -1.18
CA ILE A 128 27.49 -42.10 -0.75
C ILE A 128 28.83 -42.48 -0.10
N GLN A 129 28.82 -42.77 1.20
CA GLN A 129 29.95 -43.39 1.87
C GLN A 129 30.31 -44.62 1.04
N LYS A 130 31.42 -44.56 0.29
CA LYS A 130 32.03 -45.75 -0.27
C LYS A 130 32.48 -46.55 0.95
N ASP A 131 31.73 -47.62 1.23
CA ASP A 131 32.06 -48.55 2.30
C ASP A 131 33.56 -48.86 2.28
N SER A 132 34.17 -48.77 3.47
CA SER A 132 35.58 -49.04 3.72
C SER A 132 35.95 -50.38 3.09
N LEU A 133 36.84 -50.33 2.09
CA LEU A 133 37.44 -51.54 1.49
C LEU A 133 38.82 -51.84 2.09
N PHE A 134 39.04 -51.44 3.34
CA PHE A 134 40.17 -51.80 4.17
C PHE A 134 39.68 -52.07 5.60
#